data_AF-A0A3C1KKC9-F1
#
_entry.id   AF-A0A3C1KKC9-F1
#
_cell.length_a   1.000
_cell.length_b   1.000
_cell.length_c   1.000
_cell.angle_alpha   90.00
_cell.angle_beta   90.00
_cell.angle_gamma   90.00
#
_symmetry.space_group_name_H-M   'P 1'
#
loop_
_entity.id
_entity.type
_entity.pdbx_description
1 polymer ?
#
loop_
_entity_poly.entity_id
_entity_poly.type
_entity_poly.pdbx_seq_one_letter_code
_entity_poly.pdbx_strand_id
1 'polypeptide(L)'
;LDADKEGFLRSDRSLIQTIGRAARNLKGRAVLYADKVTGSMERAMAETARRREKQLAHNAEHGITPVGVTKSVKDIMEGARRMPTRGRAKGNKVAEQALAFSADIARLSPAALARKLQQMEAQMQEHARNLEFEQAAALRDQLAEARQLAFIS
;
A
#
# COMPACT_ATOMS: atom_id res chain seq x y z
N LEU A 1 -4.35 -20.23 5.07
CA LEU A 1 -5.09 -19.30 4.19
C LEU A 1 -6.04 -20.19 3.43
N ASP A 2 -7.23 -20.44 3.99
CA ASP A 2 -7.99 -21.66 3.67
C ASP A 2 -9.39 -21.23 3.22
N ALA A 3 -9.67 -21.33 1.92
CA ALA A 3 -10.94 -20.89 1.35
C ALA A 3 -12.05 -21.94 1.53
N ASP A 4 -11.68 -23.20 1.76
CA ASP A 4 -12.55 -24.36 1.97
C ASP A 4 -12.95 -24.61 3.43
N LYS A 5 -12.37 -23.87 4.38
CA LYS A 5 -12.81 -23.88 5.78
C LYS A 5 -14.09 -23.06 5.93
N GLU A 6 -15.23 -23.71 5.68
CA GLU A 6 -16.54 -23.07 5.83
C GLU A 6 -16.76 -22.51 7.24
N GLY A 7 -17.54 -21.43 7.29
CA GLY A 7 -17.76 -20.62 8.49
C GLY A 7 -18.05 -19.18 8.07
N PHE A 8 -18.25 -18.28 9.03
CA PHE A 8 -18.65 -16.90 8.76
C PHE A 8 -17.75 -16.21 7.71
N LEU A 9 -16.43 -16.27 7.89
CA LEU A 9 -15.44 -15.64 7.01
C LEU A 9 -15.29 -16.29 5.62
N ARG A 10 -15.88 -17.47 5.41
CA ARG A 10 -15.83 -18.24 4.15
C ARG A 10 -17.22 -18.62 3.64
N SER A 11 -18.23 -17.95 4.15
CA SER A 11 -19.56 -17.98 3.58
C SER A 11 -19.53 -17.42 2.15
N ASP A 12 -20.51 -17.82 1.34
CA ASP A 12 -20.71 -17.30 -0.01
C ASP A 12 -20.66 -15.76 -0.07
N ARG A 13 -21.37 -15.08 0.85
CA ARG A 13 -21.37 -13.62 0.96
C ARG A 13 -19.97 -13.05 1.22
N SER A 14 -19.23 -13.61 2.18
CA SER A 14 -17.88 -13.13 2.53
C SER A 14 -16.89 -13.36 1.39
N LEU A 15 -16.97 -14.49 0.68
CA LEU A 15 -16.14 -14.77 -0.48
C LEU A 15 -16.44 -13.78 -1.61
N ILE A 16 -17.72 -13.53 -1.92
CA ILE A 16 -18.13 -12.55 -2.94
C ILE A 16 -17.58 -11.15 -2.61
N GLN A 17 -17.70 -10.71 -1.34
CA GLN A 17 -17.18 -9.41 -0.91
C GLN A 17 -15.65 -9.32 -1.06
N THR A 18 -14.94 -10.38 -0.70
CA THR A 18 -13.48 -10.44 -0.80
C THR A 18 -13.02 -10.40 -2.26
N ILE A 19 -13.66 -11.19 -3.14
CA ILE A 19 -13.43 -11.16 -4.60
C ILE A 19 -13.70 -9.77 -5.16
N GLY A 20 -14.76 -9.10 -4.71
CA GLY A 20 -15.15 -7.76 -5.15
C GLY A 20 -14.08 -6.69 -4.94
N ARG A 21 -13.15 -6.88 -3.99
CA ARG A 21 -12.02 -5.95 -3.80
C ARG A 21 -11.09 -5.90 -5.03
N ALA A 22 -10.97 -6.99 -5.77
CA ALA A 22 -10.16 -7.08 -6.99
C ALA A 22 -10.84 -6.42 -8.21
N ALA A 23 -12.16 -6.22 -8.20
CA ALA A 23 -12.93 -5.73 -9.34
C ALA A 23 -12.63 -4.27 -9.72
N ARG A 24 -11.88 -3.53 -8.88
CA ARG A 24 -11.49 -2.13 -9.13
C ARG A 24 -10.25 -1.99 -10.02
N ASN A 25 -9.69 -3.09 -10.51
CA ASN A 25 -8.51 -3.12 -11.39
C ASN A 25 -8.81 -3.87 -12.68
N LEU A 26 -8.29 -3.39 -13.81
CA LEU A 26 -8.45 -4.01 -15.14
C LEU A 26 -8.01 -5.48 -15.18
N LYS A 27 -6.90 -5.80 -14.50
CA LYS A 27 -6.33 -7.15 -14.41
C LYS A 27 -6.66 -7.80 -13.06
N GLY A 28 -7.69 -7.32 -12.37
CA GLY A 28 -8.12 -7.85 -11.09
C GLY A 28 -8.40 -9.34 -11.14
N ARG A 29 -7.77 -10.10 -10.24
CA ARG A 29 -7.94 -11.56 -10.10
C ARG A 29 -8.05 -11.91 -8.62
N ALA A 30 -8.83 -12.94 -8.32
CA ALA A 30 -8.92 -13.55 -7.01
C ALA A 30 -8.46 -15.01 -7.11
N VAL A 31 -7.57 -15.41 -6.21
CA VAL A 31 -7.07 -16.79 -6.12
C VAL A 31 -7.54 -17.37 -4.78
N LEU A 32 -8.29 -18.46 -4.84
CA LEU A 32 -8.80 -19.15 -3.66
C LEU A 32 -7.93 -20.39 -3.44
N TYR A 33 -7.13 -20.39 -2.38
CA TYR A 33 -6.37 -21.55 -1.95
C TYR A 33 -7.27 -22.48 -1.13
N ALA A 34 -7.43 -23.72 -1.60
CA ALA A 34 -8.32 -24.72 -1.02
C ALA A 34 -7.90 -26.11 -1.51
N ASP A 35 -8.15 -27.13 -0.70
CA ASP A 35 -7.98 -28.53 -1.09
C ASP A 35 -9.22 -29.04 -1.84
N LYS A 36 -10.41 -28.50 -1.52
CA LYS A 36 -11.68 -28.85 -2.16
C LYS A 36 -12.52 -27.62 -2.47
N VAL A 37 -13.39 -27.73 -3.48
CA VAL A 37 -14.41 -26.71 -3.74
C VAL A 37 -15.61 -26.96 -2.82
N THR A 38 -15.91 -25.99 -1.95
CA THR A 38 -17.10 -26.05 -1.09
C THR A 38 -18.32 -25.47 -1.79
N GLY A 39 -19.52 -25.76 -1.28
CA GLY A 39 -20.75 -25.17 -1.82
C GLY A 39 -20.76 -23.64 -1.73
N SER A 40 -20.18 -23.06 -0.67
CA SER A 40 -20.02 -21.61 -0.56
C SER A 40 -19.09 -21.03 -1.63
N MET A 41 -18.00 -21.73 -1.97
CA MET A 41 -17.10 -21.34 -3.05
C MET A 41 -17.79 -21.45 -4.41
N GLU A 42 -18.49 -22.55 -4.68
CA GLU A 42 -19.25 -22.75 -5.92
C GLU A 42 -20.24 -21.61 -6.17
N ARG A 43 -21.08 -21.28 -5.17
CA ARG A 43 -22.04 -20.18 -5.28
C ARG A 43 -21.35 -18.84 -5.52
N ALA A 44 -20.24 -18.56 -4.81
CA ALA A 44 -19.48 -17.33 -4.98
C ALA A 44 -18.84 -17.21 -6.38
N MET A 45 -18.25 -18.29 -6.89
CA MET A 45 -17.65 -18.35 -8.23
C MET A 45 -18.71 -18.23 -9.32
N ALA A 46 -19.83 -18.94 -9.19
CA ALA A 46 -20.94 -18.88 -10.13
C ALA A 46 -21.53 -17.46 -10.21
N GLU A 47 -21.78 -16.82 -9.08
CA GLU A 47 -22.29 -15.43 -9.06
C GLU A 47 -21.27 -14.44 -9.65
N THR A 48 -19.98 -14.66 -9.40
CA THR A 48 -18.90 -13.84 -10.00
C THR A 48 -18.87 -13.99 -11.52
N ALA A 49 -18.94 -15.23 -12.03
CA ALA A 49 -18.96 -15.52 -13.46
C ALA A 49 -20.20 -14.92 -14.14
N ARG A 50 -21.39 -15.15 -13.56
CA ARG A 50 -22.66 -14.59 -14.06
C ARG A 50 -22.64 -13.07 -14.17
N ARG A 51 -22.04 -12.37 -13.18
CA ARG A 51 -21.89 -10.90 -13.24
C ARG A 51 -20.92 -10.48 -14.33
N ARG A 52 -19.76 -11.16 -14.44
CA ARG A 52 -18.76 -10.84 -15.44
C ARG A 52 -19.28 -11.04 -16.86
N GLU A 53 -20.00 -12.11 -17.11
CA GLU A 53 -20.63 -12.37 -18.41
C GLU A 53 -21.60 -11.24 -18.80
N LYS A 54 -22.51 -10.84 -17.90
CA LYS A 54 -23.41 -9.71 -18.14
C LYS A 54 -22.66 -8.40 -18.42
N GLN A 55 -21.57 -8.14 -17.70
CA GLN A 55 -20.74 -6.96 -17.92
C GLN A 55 -20.04 -6.99 -19.28
N LEU A 56 -19.51 -8.14 -19.70
CA LEU A 56 -18.87 -8.29 -21.01
C LEU A 56 -19.88 -8.13 -22.15
N ALA A 57 -21.08 -8.73 -22.03
CA ALA A 57 -22.14 -8.59 -23.00
C ALA A 57 -22.58 -7.13 -23.15
N HIS A 58 -22.86 -6.44 -22.03
CA HIS A 58 -23.19 -5.02 -22.03
C HIS A 58 -22.09 -4.17 -22.66
N ASN A 59 -20.82 -4.44 -22.31
CA ASN A 59 -19.70 -3.71 -22.88
C ASN A 59 -19.56 -3.92 -24.39
N ALA A 60 -19.76 -5.14 -24.88
CA ALA A 60 -19.70 -5.46 -26.30
C ALA A 60 -20.84 -4.77 -27.07
N GLU A 61 -22.07 -4.82 -26.53
CA GLU A 61 -23.25 -4.16 -27.10
C GLU A 61 -23.08 -2.63 -27.21
N HIS A 62 -22.41 -2.02 -26.23
CA HIS A 62 -22.24 -0.56 -26.15
C HIS A 62 -20.85 -0.07 -26.61
N GLY A 63 -19.98 -0.94 -27.09
CA GLY A 63 -18.61 -0.59 -27.48
C GLY A 63 -17.73 -0.05 -26.34
N ILE A 64 -18.01 -0.43 -25.08
CA ILE A 64 -17.29 0.06 -23.90
C ILE A 64 -16.00 -0.75 -23.72
N THR A 65 -14.86 -0.05 -23.77
CA THR A 65 -13.57 -0.64 -23.35
C THR A 65 -13.36 -0.37 -21.85
N PRO A 66 -13.14 -1.41 -21.02
CA PRO A 66 -12.86 -1.21 -19.59
C PRO A 66 -11.63 -0.33 -19.40
N VAL A 67 -11.74 0.68 -18.54
CA VAL A 67 -10.63 1.55 -18.13
C VAL A 67 -10.40 1.46 -16.63
N GLY A 68 -9.15 1.63 -16.20
CA GLY A 68 -8.79 1.63 -14.78
C GLY A 68 -9.31 2.90 -14.11
N VAL A 69 -9.84 2.77 -12.90
CA VAL A 69 -10.28 3.94 -12.13
C VAL A 69 -9.05 4.63 -11.52
N THR A 70 -8.67 5.78 -12.08
CA THR A 70 -7.70 6.69 -11.47
C THR A 70 -8.43 7.62 -10.51
N LYS A 71 -8.47 7.26 -9.23
CA LYS A 71 -8.98 8.17 -8.20
C LYS A 71 -7.82 9.03 -7.70
N SER A 72 -7.94 10.35 -7.80
CA SER A 72 -7.04 11.22 -7.05
C SER A 72 -7.24 10.91 -5.57
N VAL A 73 -6.17 10.50 -4.90
CA VAL A 73 -6.12 10.70 -3.45
C VAL A 73 -6.25 12.21 -3.30
N LYS A 74 -7.26 12.71 -2.60
CA LYS A 74 -7.34 14.13 -2.27
C LYS A 74 -6.12 14.41 -1.40
N ASP A 75 -5.03 14.83 -2.02
CA ASP A 75 -3.92 15.46 -1.35
C ASP A 75 -4.48 16.76 -0.78
N ILE A 76 -4.64 16.80 0.54
CA ILE A 76 -4.89 18.03 1.29
C ILE A 76 -3.69 19.00 1.14
N MET A 77 -2.62 18.57 0.44
CA MET A 77 -1.33 19.22 0.25
C MET A 77 -1.18 19.88 -1.14
N GLU A 78 -2.26 20.32 -1.80
CA GLU A 78 -2.18 20.94 -3.13
C GLU A 78 -1.39 22.27 -3.16
N GLY A 79 -1.10 22.87 -2.00
CA GLY A 79 -0.26 24.06 -1.86
C GLY A 79 1.27 23.83 -1.90
N ALA A 80 1.75 22.57 -1.89
CA ALA A 80 3.18 22.26 -1.70
C ALA A 80 3.90 21.71 -2.95
N ARG A 81 3.37 21.93 -4.16
CA ARG A 81 4.11 21.58 -5.38
C ARG A 81 5.28 22.54 -5.61
N ARG A 82 6.49 22.11 -5.24
CA ARG A 82 7.75 22.78 -5.61
C ARG A 82 7.96 22.71 -7.13
N MET A 83 8.22 23.87 -7.74
CA MET A 83 8.90 23.96 -9.04
C MET A 83 10.27 23.26 -8.98
N PRO A 84 10.76 22.69 -10.11
CA PRO A 84 12.06 22.06 -10.14
C PRO A 84 13.15 23.14 -10.20
N THR A 85 13.75 23.48 -9.05
CA THR A 85 14.97 24.31 -9.03
C THR A 85 16.22 23.45 -8.94
N ARG A 86 17.04 23.55 -9.99
CA ARG A 86 18.41 23.03 -10.08
C ARG A 86 19.29 23.61 -8.96
N GLY A 87 20.01 22.72 -8.26
CA GLY A 87 21.40 22.87 -7.84
C GLY A 87 21.75 23.87 -6.72
N ARG A 88 22.29 23.37 -5.60
CA ARG A 88 23.70 23.56 -5.17
C ARG A 88 23.98 23.03 -3.75
N ALA A 89 25.01 22.19 -3.67
CA ALA A 89 26.05 22.10 -2.65
C ALA A 89 25.70 22.33 -1.15
N LYS A 90 25.60 21.23 -0.40
CA LYS A 90 25.93 21.19 1.05
C LYS A 90 26.40 19.78 1.46
N GLY A 91 27.47 19.30 0.82
CA GLY A 91 27.91 17.89 0.87
C GLY A 91 28.60 17.41 2.15
N ASN A 92 29.11 18.30 3.02
CA ASN A 92 30.08 17.84 4.04
C ASN A 92 29.50 17.65 5.45
N LYS A 93 28.43 18.38 5.85
CA LYS A 93 27.84 18.22 7.20
C LYS A 93 26.78 17.10 7.28
N VAL A 94 26.14 16.78 6.16
CA VAL A 94 25.10 15.74 6.09
C VAL A 94 25.73 14.35 6.08
N ALA A 95 26.88 14.19 5.42
CA ALA A 95 27.59 12.92 5.34
C ALA A 95 28.05 12.40 6.72
N GLU A 96 28.51 13.29 7.60
CA GLU A 96 28.98 12.93 8.94
C GLU A 96 27.84 12.46 9.86
N GLN A 97 26.67 13.11 9.75
CA GLN A 97 25.45 12.71 10.48
C GLN A 97 24.85 11.39 9.93
N ALA A 98 24.88 11.19 8.62
CA ALA A 98 24.43 9.94 7.98
C ALA A 98 25.31 8.75 8.39
N LEU A 99 26.64 8.94 8.47
CA LEU A 99 27.58 7.91 8.91
C LEU A 99 27.35 7.52 10.39
N ALA A 100 27.17 8.49 11.29
CA ALA A 100 26.86 8.21 12.69
C ALA A 100 25.51 7.47 12.85
N PHE A 101 24.50 7.89 12.10
CA PHE A 101 23.17 7.27 12.10
C PHE A 101 23.20 5.82 11.58
N SER A 102 23.99 5.55 10.54
CA SER A 102 24.16 4.19 10.00
C SER A 102 24.83 3.22 10.98
N ALA A 103 25.83 3.70 11.73
CA ALA A 103 26.53 2.91 12.74
C ALA A 103 25.64 2.59 13.95
N ASP A 104 24.77 3.53 14.34
CA ASP A 104 23.79 3.31 15.42
C ASP A 104 22.68 2.35 15.00
N ILE A 105 22.22 2.40 13.75
CA ILE A 105 21.22 1.45 13.23
C ILE A 105 21.80 0.04 13.11
N ALA A 106 23.04 -0.12 12.64
CA ALA A 106 23.70 -1.41 12.53
C ALA A 106 23.93 -2.12 13.89
N ARG A 107 23.90 -1.36 14.99
CA ARG A 107 24.07 -1.88 16.36
C ARG A 107 22.75 -2.23 17.05
N LEU A 108 21.61 -1.86 16.48
CA LEU A 108 20.30 -2.15 17.06
C LEU A 108 19.83 -3.55 16.69
N SER A 109 19.19 -4.24 17.63
CA SER A 109 18.47 -5.48 17.31
C SER A 109 17.28 -5.17 16.39
N PRO A 110 16.81 -6.13 15.57
CA PRO A 110 15.66 -5.92 14.69
C PRO A 110 14.42 -5.39 15.41
N ALA A 111 14.19 -5.84 16.65
CA ALA A 111 13.09 -5.36 17.49
C ALA A 111 13.28 -3.91 17.97
N ALA A 112 14.50 -3.53 18.34
CA ALA A 112 14.81 -2.16 18.76
C ALA A 112 14.75 -1.17 17.57
N LEU A 113 15.20 -1.62 16.39
CA LEU A 113 15.09 -0.87 15.14
C LEU A 113 13.64 -0.64 14.74
N ALA A 114 12.79 -1.67 14.79
CA ALA A 114 11.37 -1.54 14.51
C ALA A 114 10.67 -0.51 15.43
N ARG A 115 10.99 -0.53 16.73
CA ARG A 115 10.48 0.46 17.69
C ARG A 115 10.94 1.89 17.36
N LYS A 116 12.22 2.07 17.03
CA LYS A 116 12.77 3.38 16.65
C LYS A 116 12.11 3.92 15.37
N LEU A 117 11.90 3.08 14.36
CA LEU A 117 11.19 3.45 13.13
C LEU A 117 9.75 3.86 13.41
N GLN A 118 9.03 3.14 14.28
CA GLN A 118 7.67 3.50 14.68
C GLN A 118 7.62 4.85 15.42
N GLN A 119 8.59 5.11 16.30
CA GLN A 119 8.69 6.40 17.01
C GLN A 119 8.93 7.56 16.04
N MET A 120 9.87 7.40 15.11
CA MET A 120 10.15 8.39 14.07
C MET A 120 8.93 8.64 13.17
N GLU A 121 8.18 7.59 12.82
CA GLU A 121 6.95 7.71 12.03
C GLU A 121 5.86 8.48 12.79
N ALA A 122 5.70 8.21 14.10
CA ALA A 122 4.76 8.94 14.95
C ALA A 122 5.11 10.42 15.07
N GLN A 123 6.40 10.75 15.28
CA GLN A 123 6.90 12.13 15.33
C GLN A 123 6.70 12.86 14.00
N MET A 124 7.00 12.20 12.87
CA MET A 124 6.75 12.75 11.54
C MET A 124 5.27 13.12 11.35
N GLN A 125 4.35 12.23 11.77
CA GLN A 125 2.91 12.48 11.72
C GLN A 125 2.46 13.59 12.69
N GLU A 126 3.13 13.75 13.83
CA GLU A 126 2.88 14.86 14.76
C GLU A 126 3.29 16.20 14.14
N HIS A 127 4.50 16.32 13.60
CA HIS A 127 4.94 17.52 12.89
C HIS A 127 4.03 17.86 11.70
N ALA A 128 3.59 16.85 10.95
CA ALA A 128 2.65 17.04 9.85
C ALA A 128 1.28 17.59 10.34
N ARG A 129 0.80 17.11 11.50
CA ARG A 129 -0.43 17.62 12.14
C ARG A 129 -0.26 19.06 12.64
N ASN A 130 0.92 19.39 13.13
CA ASN A 130 1.27 20.72 13.62
C ASN A 130 1.64 21.72 12.50
N LEU A 131 1.53 21.31 11.22
CA LEU A 131 1.90 22.09 10.04
C LEU A 131 3.41 22.42 9.95
N GLU A 132 4.24 21.67 10.67
CA GLU A 132 5.70 21.78 10.69
C GLU A 132 6.32 20.95 9.56
N PHE A 133 5.97 21.29 8.32
CA PHE A 133 6.25 20.46 7.15
C PHE A 133 7.74 20.25 6.87
N GLU A 134 8.61 21.19 7.24
CA GLU A 134 10.06 21.04 7.08
C GLU A 134 10.62 19.95 8.00
N GLN A 135 10.15 19.90 9.24
CA GLN A 135 10.56 18.91 10.24
C GLN A 135 9.99 17.54 9.88
N ALA A 136 8.73 17.49 9.43
CA ALA A 136 8.11 16.27 8.90
C ALA A 136 8.86 15.73 7.67
N ALA A 137 9.29 16.61 6.75
CA ALA A 137 10.06 16.21 5.57
C ALA A 137 11.44 15.66 5.95
N ALA A 138 12.14 16.30 6.90
CA ALA A 138 13.43 15.81 7.38
C ALA A 138 13.32 14.42 8.02
N LEU A 139 12.31 14.18 8.86
CA LEU A 139 12.05 12.88 9.46
C LEU A 139 11.65 11.81 8.43
N ARG A 140 10.87 12.18 7.41
CA ARG A 140 10.52 11.27 6.31
C ARG A 140 11.77 10.79 5.58
N ASP A 141 12.70 11.70 5.29
CA ASP A 141 13.92 11.38 4.55
C ASP A 141 14.85 10.50 5.40
N GLN A 142 15.00 10.79 6.69
CA GLN A 142 15.72 9.94 7.65
C GLN A 142 15.08 8.56 7.82
N LEU A 143 13.75 8.47 7.84
CA LEU A 143 13.02 7.20 7.94
C LEU A 143 13.15 6.36 6.67
N ALA A 144 13.21 6.99 5.50
CA ALA A 144 13.49 6.31 4.24
C ALA A 144 14.91 5.74 4.22
N GLU A 145 15.91 6.51 4.65
CA GLU A 145 17.31 6.07 4.77
C GLU A 145 17.45 4.92 5.78
N ALA A 146 16.83 5.03 6.95
CA ALA A 146 16.83 3.99 7.98
C ALA A 146 16.23 2.67 7.48
N ARG A 147 15.13 2.73 6.72
CA ARG A 147 14.51 1.54 6.11
C ARG A 147 15.42 0.93 5.06
N GLN A 148 16.04 1.73 4.19
CA GLN A 148 16.98 1.19 3.20
C GLN A 148 18.14 0.44 3.87
N LEU A 149 18.75 1.02 4.89
CA LEU A 149 19.83 0.36 5.63
C LEU A 149 19.39 -0.93 6.33
N ALA A 150 18.15 -0.97 6.84
CA ALA A 150 17.59 -2.13 7.54
C ALA A 150 17.24 -3.32 6.62
N PHE A 151 16.91 -3.06 5.35
CA PHE A 151 16.43 -4.08 4.40
C PHE A 151 17.47 -4.45 3.32
N ILE A 152 18.66 -3.83 3.32
CA ILE A 152 19.79 -4.17 2.43
C ILE A 152 20.74 -5.22 3.06
N SER A 153 20.57 -5.54 4.34
CA SER A 153 21.24 -6.66 5.04
C SER A 153 20.33 -7.86 5.19
#